data_AF-A0A938KJ73-F1
#
_entry.id   AF-A0A938KJ73-F1
#
_cell.length_a   1.000
_cell.length_b   1.000
_cell.length_c   1.000
_cell.angle_alpha   90.00
_cell.angle_beta   90.00
_cell.angle_gamma   90.00
#
_symmetry.space_group_name_H-M   'P 1'
#
loop_
_entity.id
_entity.type
_entity.pdbx_description
1 polymer ?
#
loop_
_entity_poly.entity_id
_entity_poly.type
_entity_poly.pdbx_seq_one_letter_code
_entity_poly.pdbx_strand_id
1 'polypeptide(L)'
;MTPGLDPQKQFLRGPIYLFLCVGLLAMYLKVLPTGIIGVACLLLPLALVLEPLAERIPILKDYLGGAPLLLIFLGAGLVHFKALPPEVVKSLDAFMKESGANFLDFFICSLITGAILGIHSKMLLKAGLRYAAPVLGGVIISCALLALVGLAAGRGWQELVLN
;
A
#
# COMPACT_ATOMS: atom_id res chain seq x y z
N MET A 1 19.94 -13.79 -19.13
CA MET A 1 20.41 -12.39 -19.26
C MET A 1 19.19 -11.55 -19.59
N THR A 2 18.54 -10.93 -18.60
CA THR A 2 17.43 -10.01 -18.89
C THR A 2 17.98 -8.59 -18.97
N PRO A 3 17.93 -7.93 -20.14
CA PRO A 3 18.58 -6.63 -20.34
C PRO A 3 17.77 -5.52 -19.64
N GLY A 4 18.46 -4.60 -18.95
CA GLY A 4 17.88 -3.32 -18.51
C GLY A 4 17.63 -3.11 -17.02
N LEU A 5 18.33 -3.79 -16.11
CA LEU A 5 18.26 -3.48 -14.67
C LEU A 5 19.59 -2.85 -14.21
N ASP A 6 19.54 -1.76 -13.44
CA ASP A 6 20.74 -1.12 -12.89
C ASP A 6 21.64 -2.13 -12.14
N PRO A 7 22.97 -2.11 -12.33
CA PRO A 7 23.90 -3.08 -11.76
C PRO A 7 23.82 -3.18 -10.22
N GLN A 8 23.35 -2.13 -9.56
CA GLN A 8 23.15 -2.06 -8.10
C GLN A 8 21.98 -2.94 -7.62
N LYS A 9 20.85 -2.99 -8.37
CA LYS A 9 19.69 -3.85 -8.04
C LYS A 9 20.01 -5.33 -8.26
N GLN A 10 20.99 -5.65 -9.10
CA GLN A 10 21.41 -7.03 -9.36
C GLN A 10 22.27 -7.62 -8.23
N PHE A 11 23.08 -6.80 -7.56
CA PHE A 11 23.88 -7.21 -6.39
C PHE A 11 23.02 -7.44 -5.14
N LEU A 12 21.98 -6.63 -4.94
CA LEU A 12 21.06 -6.76 -3.80
C LEU A 12 20.18 -8.02 -3.84
N ARG A 13 19.99 -8.62 -5.02
CA ARG A 13 19.13 -9.80 -5.22
C ARG A 13 19.57 -11.01 -4.41
N GLY A 14 20.87 -11.31 -4.34
CA GLY A 14 21.42 -12.44 -3.59
C GLY A 14 20.96 -12.46 -2.11
N PRO A 15 21.28 -11.44 -1.31
CA PRO A 15 20.86 -11.36 0.09
C PRO A 15 19.34 -11.24 0.27
N ILE A 16 18.63 -10.60 -0.67
CA ILE A 16 17.15 -10.48 -0.61
C ILE A 16 16.46 -11.83 -0.80
N TYR A 17 16.91 -12.65 -1.77
CA TYR A 17 16.37 -14.00 -1.94
C TYR A 17 16.65 -14.88 -0.72
N LEU A 18 17.81 -14.71 -0.08
CA LEU A 18 18.14 -15.43 1.15
C LEU A 18 17.19 -15.03 2.30
N PHE A 19 16.93 -13.73 2.47
CA PHE A 19 15.94 -13.22 3.44
C PHE A 19 14.51 -13.71 3.15
N LEU A 20 14.11 -13.75 1.88
CA LEU A 20 12.81 -14.29 1.47
C LEU A 20 12.69 -15.79 1.78
N CYS A 21 13.74 -16.57 1.50
CA CYS A 21 13.77 -18.01 1.81
C CYS A 21 13.68 -18.25 3.32
N VAL A 22 14.35 -17.45 4.14
CA VAL A 22 14.24 -17.52 5.61
C VAL A 22 12.83 -17.13 6.07
N GLY A 23 12.24 -16.08 5.49
CA GLY A 23 10.86 -15.67 5.79
C GLY A 23 9.81 -16.73 5.42
N LEU A 24 9.96 -17.37 4.25
CA LEU A 24 9.11 -18.47 3.79
C LEU A 24 9.30 -19.74 4.63
N LEU A 25 10.52 -20.05 5.05
CA LEU A 25 10.81 -21.14 5.98
C LEU A 25 10.17 -20.89 7.35
N ALA A 26 10.30 -19.68 7.90
CA ALA A 26 9.65 -19.30 9.14
C ALA A 26 8.11 -19.40 9.05
N MET A 27 7.56 -19.06 7.89
CA MET A 27 6.12 -19.19 7.59
C MET A 27 5.68 -20.65 7.51
N TYR A 28 6.48 -21.52 6.91
CA TYR A 28 6.19 -22.96 6.86
C TYR A 28 6.31 -23.63 8.24
N LEU A 29 7.28 -23.19 9.04
CA LEU A 29 7.51 -23.68 10.40
C LEU A 29 6.50 -23.12 11.42
N LYS A 30 5.61 -22.20 11.02
CA LYS A 30 4.70 -21.45 11.91
C LYS A 30 5.41 -20.70 13.05
N VAL A 31 6.71 -20.44 12.92
CA VAL A 31 7.50 -19.69 13.90
C VAL A 31 7.75 -18.28 13.34
N LEU A 32 6.68 -17.60 12.91
CA LEU A 32 6.82 -16.20 12.53
C LEU A 32 6.91 -15.35 13.80
N PRO A 33 7.97 -14.54 13.98
CA PRO A 33 8.04 -13.62 15.10
C PRO A 33 6.85 -12.66 15.04
N THR A 34 6.02 -12.67 16.08
CA THR A 34 4.89 -11.74 16.21
C THR A 34 5.45 -10.35 16.50
N GLY A 35 5.37 -9.45 15.52
CA GLY A 35 5.82 -8.06 15.66
C GLY A 35 6.22 -7.41 14.34
N ILE A 36 6.55 -6.11 14.42
CA ILE A 36 6.93 -5.26 13.27
C ILE A 36 8.07 -5.88 12.46
N ILE A 37 9.09 -6.42 13.13
CA ILE A 37 10.28 -6.99 12.49
C ILE A 37 9.92 -8.27 11.72
N GLY A 38 9.12 -9.16 12.30
CA GLY A 38 8.73 -10.42 11.65
C GLY A 38 7.88 -10.19 10.39
N VAL A 39 6.95 -9.24 10.46
CA VAL A 39 6.10 -8.84 9.33
C VAL A 39 6.93 -8.12 8.25
N ALA A 40 7.80 -7.18 8.64
CA ALA A 40 8.67 -6.45 7.70
C ALA A 40 9.67 -7.37 6.99
N CYS A 41 10.22 -8.38 7.69
CA CYS A 41 11.11 -9.38 7.11
C CYS A 41 10.43 -10.24 6.02
N LEU A 42 9.10 -10.36 6.02
CA LEU A 42 8.36 -11.07 4.98
C LEU A 42 7.92 -10.12 3.85
N LEU A 43 7.33 -8.97 4.20
CA LEU A 43 6.76 -8.03 3.24
C LEU A 43 7.82 -7.31 2.40
N LEU A 44 8.94 -6.86 2.99
CA LEU A 44 9.95 -6.08 2.27
C LEU A 44 10.68 -6.90 1.20
N PRO A 45 11.19 -8.12 1.46
CA PRO A 45 11.83 -8.92 0.42
C PRO A 45 10.84 -9.35 -0.66
N LEU A 46 9.59 -9.66 -0.27
CA LEU A 46 8.55 -10.02 -1.23
C LEU A 46 8.25 -8.86 -2.18
N ALA A 47 8.16 -7.64 -1.67
CA ALA A 47 7.97 -6.44 -2.49
C ALA A 47 9.10 -6.24 -3.52
N LEU A 48 10.35 -6.31 -3.06
CA LEU A 48 11.54 -6.12 -3.91
C LEU A 48 11.69 -7.21 -4.98
N VAL A 49 11.27 -8.44 -4.70
CA VAL A 49 11.34 -9.53 -5.68
C VAL A 49 10.26 -9.40 -6.76
N LEU A 50 9.10 -8.86 -6.42
CA LEU A 50 7.96 -8.69 -7.33
C LEU A 50 7.99 -7.37 -8.11
N GLU A 51 8.71 -6.35 -7.64
CA GLU A 51 8.86 -5.07 -8.34
C GLU A 51 9.32 -5.24 -9.80
N PRO A 52 10.37 -6.03 -10.13
CA PRO A 52 10.79 -6.25 -11.52
C PRO A 52 9.77 -7.03 -12.37
N LEU A 53 8.87 -7.79 -11.72
CA LEU A 53 7.79 -8.48 -12.43
C LEU A 53 6.70 -7.49 -12.80
N ALA A 54 6.34 -6.59 -11.87
CA ALA A 54 5.34 -5.56 -12.11
C ALA A 54 5.76 -4.56 -13.19
N GLU A 55 7.05 -4.17 -13.22
CA GLU A 55 7.58 -3.25 -14.23
C GLU A 55 7.61 -3.82 -15.66
N ARG A 56 7.58 -5.15 -15.80
CA ARG A 56 7.55 -5.82 -17.12
C ARG A 56 6.16 -5.90 -17.73
N ILE A 57 5.11 -5.70 -16.94
CA ILE A 57 3.73 -5.76 -17.42
C ILE A 57 3.32 -4.33 -17.82
N PRO A 58 3.27 -4.01 -19.13
CA PRO A 58 3.09 -2.63 -19.60
C PRO A 58 1.74 -2.04 -19.16
N ILE A 59 0.69 -2.86 -19.15
CA ILE A 59 -0.65 -2.46 -18.69
C ILE A 59 -0.63 -2.01 -17.22
N LEU A 60 0.17 -2.69 -16.40
CA LEU A 60 0.23 -2.43 -14.96
C LEU A 60 1.07 -1.19 -14.66
N LYS A 61 2.19 -1.04 -15.36
CA LYS A 61 3.10 0.09 -15.22
C LYS A 61 2.49 1.40 -15.70
N ASP A 62 1.89 1.40 -16.89
CA ASP A 62 1.54 2.65 -17.58
C ASP A 62 0.13 3.16 -17.24
N TYR A 63 -0.78 2.29 -16.81
CA TYR A 63 -2.19 2.67 -16.56
C TYR A 63 -2.64 2.53 -15.10
N LEU A 64 -1.99 1.65 -14.32
CA LEU A 64 -2.54 1.15 -13.07
C LEU A 64 -1.67 1.46 -11.84
N GLY A 65 -0.55 2.16 -12.02
CA GLY A 65 0.31 2.59 -10.92
C GLY A 65 1.45 1.64 -10.55
N GLY A 66 1.71 0.61 -11.37
CA GLY A 66 2.92 -0.21 -11.31
C GLY A 66 2.96 -1.23 -10.17
N ALA A 67 4.13 -1.37 -9.54
CA ALA A 67 4.43 -2.39 -8.53
C ALA A 67 3.49 -2.42 -7.31
N PRO A 68 3.08 -1.29 -6.71
CA PRO A 68 2.19 -1.29 -5.55
C PRO A 68 0.85 -1.97 -5.82
N LEU A 69 0.26 -1.79 -7.01
CA LEU A 69 -1.03 -2.39 -7.33
C LEU A 69 -0.94 -3.92 -7.46
N LEU A 70 0.13 -4.43 -8.10
CA LEU A 70 0.39 -5.87 -8.17
C LEU A 70 0.44 -6.48 -6.78
N LEU A 71 1.18 -5.83 -5.87
CA LEU A 71 1.37 -6.30 -4.51
C LEU A 71 0.07 -6.38 -3.72
N ILE A 72 -0.80 -5.36 -3.83
CA ILE A 72 -2.08 -5.33 -3.14
C ILE A 72 -2.99 -6.46 -3.65
N PHE A 73 -3.13 -6.62 -4.96
CA PHE A 73 -3.95 -7.70 -5.53
C PHE A 73 -3.38 -9.07 -5.24
N LEU A 74 -2.07 -9.23 -5.32
CA LEU A 74 -1.42 -10.49 -4.99
C LEU A 74 -1.63 -10.83 -3.51
N GLY A 75 -1.43 -9.88 -2.59
CA GLY A 75 -1.67 -10.07 -1.17
C GLY A 75 -3.13 -10.46 -0.87
N ALA A 76 -4.09 -9.74 -1.47
CA ALA A 76 -5.51 -10.08 -1.36
C ALA A 76 -5.82 -11.47 -1.92
N GLY A 77 -5.26 -11.83 -3.08
CA GLY A 77 -5.40 -13.15 -3.68
C GLY A 77 -4.81 -14.25 -2.82
N LEU A 78 -3.62 -14.04 -2.26
CA LEU A 78 -2.92 -14.98 -1.38
C LEU A 78 -3.72 -15.27 -0.09
N VAL A 79 -4.38 -14.26 0.47
CA VAL A 79 -5.29 -14.41 1.61
C VAL A 79 -6.58 -15.14 1.17
N HIS A 80 -7.15 -14.79 0.02
CA HIS A 80 -8.38 -15.38 -0.49
C HIS A 80 -8.23 -16.88 -0.82
N PHE A 81 -7.11 -17.28 -1.42
CA PHE A 81 -6.80 -18.69 -1.72
C PHE A 81 -6.33 -19.51 -0.50
N LYS A 82 -6.30 -18.91 0.71
CA LYS A 82 -5.80 -19.53 1.95
C LYS A 82 -4.36 -20.08 1.82
N ALA A 83 -3.54 -19.43 0.99
CA ALA A 83 -2.13 -19.80 0.83
C ALA A 83 -1.28 -19.42 2.06
N LEU A 84 -1.76 -18.48 2.88
CA LEU A 84 -1.10 -18.09 4.14
C LEU A 84 -1.72 -18.77 5.37
N PRO A 85 -0.90 -19.19 6.35
CA PRO A 85 -1.39 -19.62 7.66
C PRO A 85 -2.19 -18.51 8.35
N PRO A 86 -3.26 -18.85 9.09
CA PRO A 86 -4.12 -17.86 9.75
C PRO A 86 -3.40 -17.04 10.82
N GLU A 87 -2.36 -17.59 11.44
CA GLU A 87 -1.50 -16.89 12.40
C GLU A 87 -0.74 -15.73 11.75
N VAL A 88 -0.28 -15.92 10.50
CA VAL A 88 0.43 -14.87 9.75
C VAL A 88 -0.53 -13.78 9.33
N VAL A 89 -1.73 -14.13 8.86
CA VAL A 89 -2.75 -13.13 8.48
C VAL A 89 -3.17 -12.30 9.68
N LYS A 90 -3.41 -12.92 10.85
CA LYS A 90 -3.70 -12.18 12.09
C LYS A 90 -2.57 -11.24 12.49
N SER A 91 -1.31 -11.68 12.38
CA SER A 91 -0.14 -10.84 12.69
C SER A 91 -0.02 -9.66 11.71
N LEU A 92 -0.33 -9.88 10.43
CA LEU A 92 -0.38 -8.82 9.41
C LEU A 92 -1.51 -7.82 9.66
N ASP A 93 -2.71 -8.30 10.00
CA ASP A 93 -3.85 -7.44 10.33
C ASP A 93 -3.61 -6.65 11.61
N ALA A 94 -3.04 -7.27 12.65
CA ALA A 94 -2.63 -6.56 13.87
C ALA A 94 -1.62 -5.45 13.54
N PHE A 95 -0.56 -5.77 12.79
CA PHE A 95 0.43 -4.77 12.39
C PHE A 95 -0.14 -3.58 11.61
N MET A 96 -1.18 -3.80 10.80
CA MET A 96 -1.79 -2.74 9.98
C MET A 96 -2.94 -1.99 10.66
N LYS A 97 -3.71 -2.63 11.57
CA LYS A 97 -5.00 -2.12 12.08
C LYS A 97 -5.13 -2.06 13.61
N GLU A 98 -4.22 -2.65 14.39
CA GLU A 98 -4.24 -2.62 15.85
C GLU A 98 -4.29 -1.19 16.46
N SER A 99 -5.43 -0.86 17.03
CA SER A 99 -5.78 0.51 17.44
C SER A 99 -4.84 1.06 18.52
N GLY A 100 -4.11 2.13 18.19
CA GLY A 100 -3.33 2.93 19.15
C GLY A 100 -1.98 3.44 18.63
N ALA A 101 -1.28 2.66 17.79
CA ALA A 101 -0.01 3.03 17.17
C ALA A 101 0.32 2.12 15.97
N ASN A 102 -0.58 2.09 14.97
CA ASN A 102 -0.39 1.27 13.78
C ASN A 102 0.80 1.72 12.95
N PHE A 103 1.49 0.75 12.33
CA PHE A 103 2.54 1.08 11.37
C PHE A 103 1.99 1.87 10.17
N LEU A 104 0.75 1.63 9.78
CA LEU A 104 0.09 2.36 8.70
C LEU A 104 -0.04 3.85 9.02
N ASP A 105 -0.51 4.20 10.22
CA ASP A 105 -0.65 5.59 10.65
C ASP A 105 0.71 6.26 10.83
N PHE A 106 1.69 5.53 11.39
CA PHE A 106 3.07 6.00 11.49
C PHE A 106 3.67 6.27 10.11
N PHE A 107 3.47 5.37 9.13
CA PHE A 107 3.98 5.50 7.78
C PHE A 107 3.34 6.67 7.04
N ILE A 108 2.02 6.83 7.14
CA ILE A 108 1.30 7.98 6.58
C ILE A 108 1.81 9.29 7.21
N CYS A 109 1.91 9.35 8.54
CA CYS A 109 2.44 10.53 9.23
C CYS A 109 3.87 10.85 8.78
N SER A 110 4.76 9.84 8.73
CA SER A 110 6.15 10.01 8.31
C SER A 110 6.26 10.53 6.87
N LEU A 111 5.46 10.00 5.94
CA LEU A 111 5.42 10.47 4.56
C LEU A 111 4.91 11.91 4.44
N ILE A 112 3.82 12.25 5.14
CA ILE A 112 3.27 13.61 5.14
C ILE A 112 4.28 14.59 5.73
N THR A 113 4.85 14.29 6.90
CA THR A 113 5.85 15.15 7.54
C THR A 113 7.11 15.29 6.68
N GLY A 114 7.58 14.20 6.07
CA GLY A 114 8.72 14.23 5.15
C GLY A 114 8.46 15.09 3.90
N ALA A 115 7.27 14.96 3.30
CA ALA A 115 6.88 15.77 2.14
C ALA A 115 6.75 17.26 2.48
N ILE A 116 6.22 17.60 3.67
CA ILE A 116 6.09 18.99 4.13
C ILE A 116 7.46 19.61 4.40
N LEU A 117 8.36 18.89 5.08
CA LEU A 117 9.70 19.40 5.41
C LEU A 117 10.58 19.58 4.16
N GLY A 118 10.31 18.83 3.09
CA GLY A 118 11.00 18.94 1.80
C GLY A 118 10.66 20.18 0.97
N ILE A 119 9.67 21.00 1.36
CA ILE A 119 9.19 22.16 0.59
C ILE A 119 9.49 23.48 1.32
N HIS A 120 9.86 24.53 0.57
CA HIS A 120 10.03 25.87 1.15
C HIS A 120 8.73 26.41 1.76
N SER A 121 8.79 26.87 3.01
CA SER A 121 7.63 27.30 3.82
C SER A 121 6.71 28.33 3.14
N LYS A 122 7.27 29.25 2.34
CA LYS A 122 6.50 30.26 1.60
C LYS A 122 5.68 29.65 0.45
N MET A 123 6.21 28.64 -0.22
CA MET A 123 5.50 27.90 -1.27
C MET A 123 4.43 27.00 -0.66
N LEU A 124 4.71 26.39 0.49
CA LEU A 124 3.76 25.55 1.22
C LEU A 124 2.49 26.32 1.60
N LEU A 125 2.64 27.51 2.21
CA LEU A 125 1.50 28.33 2.61
C LEU A 125 0.65 28.78 1.41
N LYS A 126 1.29 29.18 0.31
CA LYS A 126 0.61 29.61 -0.92
C LYS A 126 -0.10 28.45 -1.63
N ALA A 127 0.54 27.28 -1.68
CA ALA A 127 -0.03 26.07 -2.26
C ALA A 127 -1.18 25.54 -1.42
N GLY A 128 -1.03 25.47 -0.09
CA GLY A 128 -2.06 24.98 0.84
C GLY A 128 -3.36 25.77 0.73
N LEU A 129 -3.29 27.10 0.76
CA LEU A 129 -4.47 27.96 0.61
C LEU A 129 -5.13 27.81 -0.76
N ARG A 130 -4.34 27.65 -1.83
CA ARG A 130 -4.85 27.46 -3.20
C ARG A 130 -5.42 26.06 -3.43
N TYR A 131 -4.94 25.04 -2.71
CA TYR A 131 -5.45 23.67 -2.76
C TYR A 131 -6.72 23.47 -1.92
N ALA A 132 -6.90 24.23 -0.85
CA ALA A 132 -8.06 24.08 0.04
C ALA A 132 -9.40 24.27 -0.70
N ALA A 133 -9.53 25.31 -1.54
CA ALA A 133 -10.77 25.58 -2.27
C ALA A 133 -11.14 24.46 -3.28
N PRO A 134 -10.23 23.98 -4.15
CA PRO A 134 -10.49 22.82 -5.01
C PRO A 134 -10.86 21.55 -4.25
N VAL A 135 -10.20 21.28 -3.10
CA VAL A 135 -10.48 20.08 -2.31
C VAL A 135 -11.88 20.14 -1.71
N LEU A 136 -12.25 21.26 -1.08
CA LEU A 136 -13.60 21.45 -0.52
C LEU A 136 -14.67 21.40 -1.62
N GLY A 137 -14.43 22.06 -2.75
CA GLY A 137 -15.33 22.01 -3.90
C GLY A 137 -15.47 20.59 -4.45
N GLY A 138 -14.37 19.85 -4.57
CA GLY A 138 -14.36 18.45 -5.03
C GLY A 138 -15.14 17.52 -4.11
N VAL A 139 -15.02 17.68 -2.78
CA VAL A 139 -15.80 16.90 -1.81
C VAL A 139 -17.29 17.20 -1.93
N ILE A 140 -17.67 18.48 -2.02
CA ILE A 140 -19.08 18.89 -2.16
C ILE A 140 -19.68 18.33 -3.46
N ILE A 141 -18.96 18.43 -4.57
CA ILE A 141 -19.40 17.92 -5.88
C ILE A 141 -19.47 16.39 -5.87
N SER A 142 -18.48 15.71 -5.25
CA SER A 142 -18.47 14.24 -5.14
C SER A 142 -19.66 13.74 -4.34
N CYS A 143 -19.94 14.37 -3.20
CA CYS A 143 -21.17 14.13 -2.46
C CYS A 143 -22.37 14.37 -3.38
N ALA A 144 -22.55 15.56 -3.97
CA ALA A 144 -23.72 15.86 -4.80
C ALA A 144 -23.94 14.86 -5.94
N LEU A 145 -22.88 14.37 -6.59
CA LEU A 145 -22.97 13.33 -7.62
C LEU A 145 -23.38 11.97 -7.05
N LEU A 146 -22.83 11.57 -5.89
CA LEU A 146 -23.29 10.40 -5.14
C LEU A 146 -24.80 10.47 -4.83
N ALA A 147 -25.36 11.69 -4.67
CA ALA A 147 -26.79 11.92 -4.42
C ALA A 147 -27.64 11.53 -5.59
N LEU A 148 -27.25 12.08 -6.73
CA LEU A 148 -27.98 11.94 -7.95
C LEU A 148 -27.95 10.48 -8.40
N VAL A 149 -26.79 9.81 -8.27
CA VAL A 149 -26.66 8.38 -8.55
C VAL A 149 -27.47 7.55 -7.55
N GLY A 150 -27.45 7.90 -6.26
CA GLY A 150 -28.23 7.19 -5.25
C GLY A 150 -29.74 7.26 -5.45
N LEU A 151 -30.25 8.46 -5.75
CA LEU A 151 -31.65 8.69 -6.10
C LEU A 151 -32.03 7.91 -7.38
N ALA A 152 -31.15 7.87 -8.38
CA ALA A 152 -31.37 7.09 -9.60
C ALA A 152 -31.35 5.56 -9.36
N ALA A 153 -30.54 5.09 -8.41
CA ALA A 153 -30.47 3.68 -8.02
C ALA A 153 -31.57 3.26 -7.02
N GLY A 154 -32.48 4.17 -6.65
CA GLY A 154 -33.59 3.89 -5.73
C GLY A 154 -33.16 3.69 -4.27
N ARG A 155 -31.91 4.02 -3.91
CA ARG A 155 -31.42 4.01 -2.53
C ARG A 155 -31.50 5.42 -1.94
N GLY A 156 -31.86 5.53 -0.66
CA GLY A 156 -31.92 6.83 0.00
C GLY A 156 -30.54 7.52 0.00
N TRP A 157 -30.50 8.82 -0.31
CA TRP A 157 -29.29 9.65 -0.31
C TRP A 157 -28.45 9.51 0.98
N GLN A 158 -29.09 9.28 2.12
CA GLN A 158 -28.42 9.08 3.41
C GLN A 158 -27.68 7.74 3.52
N GLU A 159 -28.16 6.66 2.90
CA GLU A 159 -27.47 5.34 2.93
C GLU A 159 -26.21 5.29 2.08
N LEU A 160 -26.04 6.22 1.12
CA LEU A 160 -24.87 6.24 0.23
C LEU A 160 -23.81 7.26 0.65
N VAL A 161 -24.20 8.24 1.48
CA VAL A 161 -23.28 9.26 1.99
C VAL A 161 -22.77 8.93 3.40
N LEU A 162 -23.57 8.25 4.22
CA LEU A 162 -23.29 8.04 5.65
C LEU A 162 -22.97 6.58 6.03
N ASN A 163 -22.89 5.66 5.06
CA ASN A 163 -22.57 4.25 5.25
C ASN A 163 -21.20 3.93 4.66
#